data_AF-A0AA43F7S3-F1
#
_entry.id   AF-A0AA43F7S3-F1
#
_cell.length_a   1.000
_cell.length_b   1.000
_cell.length_c   1.000
_cell.angle_alpha   90.00
_cell.angle_beta   90.00
_cell.angle_gamma   90.00
#
_symmetry.space_group_name_H-M   'P 1'
#
loop_
_entity.id
_entity.type
_entity.pdbx_description
1 polymer ?
#
loop_
_entity_poly.entity_id
_entity_poly.type
_entity_poly.pdbx_seq_one_letter_code
_entity_poly.pdbx_strand_id
1 'polypeptide(L)'
;MQGKDIFFALLGIFILSVTFFFCGGGVVTSPSPVALKNPAPVALKNPAEIPPPAPNIIEPPPSRPPVPPASTPGVVKKKIADLLIGNPITFRINSAILLPEGKTVLNRVATILREDPTAAFEVGGHTDNDGPEHANGALSEQRAKVVVEYLISQGIAAERLTPNGYGASRPIAERATDEGLRHHQRIEFSVVTQGEQP
;
A
#
# COMPACT_ATOMS: atom_id res chain seq x y z
N MET A 1 64.13 -9.36 -21.15
CA MET A 1 63.35 -9.23 -19.90
C MET A 1 62.27 -10.31 -19.88
N GLN A 2 62.62 -11.48 -19.39
CA GLN A 2 61.70 -12.60 -19.16
C GLN A 2 62.19 -13.27 -17.87
N GLY A 3 61.61 -12.89 -16.75
CA GLY A 3 61.79 -13.52 -15.44
C GLY A 3 60.41 -13.96 -14.97
N LYS A 4 60.15 -15.26 -15.02
CA LYS A 4 59.00 -15.89 -14.37
C LYS A 4 59.48 -17.20 -13.78
N ASP A 5 60.28 -17.01 -12.75
CA ASP A 5 60.77 -18.08 -11.93
C ASP A 5 59.68 -18.51 -10.96
N ILE A 6 59.29 -19.77 -11.13
CA ILE A 6 59.43 -20.78 -10.07
C ILE A 6 58.59 -20.49 -8.81
N PHE A 7 57.39 -21.09 -8.79
CA PHE A 7 56.85 -21.63 -7.55
C PHE A 7 56.44 -23.09 -7.80
N PHE A 8 57.37 -23.97 -7.42
CA PHE A 8 57.19 -25.40 -7.17
C PHE A 8 55.84 -25.68 -6.50
N ALA A 9 54.96 -26.50 -7.07
CA ALA A 9 55.01 -27.95 -6.97
C ALA A 9 55.15 -28.45 -5.53
N LEU A 10 54.04 -28.59 -4.80
CA LEU A 10 53.87 -29.63 -3.78
C LEU A 10 52.41 -30.10 -3.69
N LEU A 11 52.25 -31.30 -4.24
CA LEU A 11 51.30 -32.36 -3.89
C LEU A 11 50.81 -32.32 -2.42
N GLY A 12 49.50 -32.43 -2.22
CA GLY A 12 48.89 -32.53 -0.89
C GLY A 12 47.42 -32.94 -0.93
N ILE A 13 47.14 -34.19 -1.31
CA ILE A 13 45.84 -34.84 -1.09
C ILE A 13 45.70 -35.10 0.41
N PHE A 14 44.65 -34.58 1.04
CA PHE A 14 44.22 -35.01 2.38
C PHE A 14 42.72 -35.30 2.37
N ILE A 15 42.40 -36.57 2.14
CA ILE A 15 41.07 -37.13 2.41
C ILE A 15 41.01 -37.32 3.92
N LEU A 16 40.12 -36.60 4.60
CA LEU A 16 39.71 -36.98 5.95
C LEU A 16 38.19 -37.21 5.96
N SER A 17 37.86 -38.50 5.93
CA SER A 17 36.57 -39.06 6.27
C SER A 17 36.10 -38.55 7.63
N VAL A 18 34.96 -37.87 7.68
CA VAL A 18 34.20 -37.71 8.92
C VAL A 18 32.97 -38.62 8.82
N THR A 19 33.02 -39.64 9.65
CA THR A 19 32.08 -40.74 9.84
C THR A 19 30.64 -40.27 10.04
N PHE A 20 29.75 -40.88 9.26
CA PHE A 20 28.32 -40.98 9.52
C PHE A 20 28.09 -41.58 10.91
N PHE A 21 27.66 -40.75 11.87
CA PHE A 21 27.16 -41.20 13.16
C PHE A 21 25.65 -41.37 13.07
N PHE A 22 25.23 -42.57 12.68
CA PHE A 22 23.86 -43.06 12.79
C PHE A 22 23.72 -43.70 14.18
N CYS A 23 22.93 -43.11 15.07
CA CYS A 23 21.99 -43.80 15.97
C CYS A 23 21.47 -42.81 17.02
N GLY A 24 20.14 -42.67 17.09
CA GLY A 24 19.47 -41.83 18.08
C GLY A 24 18.00 -41.66 17.76
N GLY A 25 17.23 -42.74 17.94
CA GLY A 25 15.78 -42.71 17.83
C GLY A 25 15.18 -41.77 18.89
N GLY A 26 14.72 -40.61 18.44
CA GLY A 26 13.85 -39.72 19.19
C GLY A 26 12.51 -39.67 18.49
N VAL A 27 11.56 -40.49 18.96
CA VAL A 27 10.16 -40.41 18.57
C VAL A 27 9.62 -39.12 19.21
N VAL A 28 9.65 -38.00 18.50
CA VAL A 28 8.95 -36.79 18.93
C VAL A 28 7.64 -36.72 18.14
N THR A 29 6.60 -37.11 18.85
CA THR A 29 5.20 -37.16 18.47
C THR A 29 4.71 -35.81 17.95
N SER A 30 4.03 -35.83 16.80
CA SER A 30 3.22 -34.74 16.28
C SER A 30 2.29 -34.18 17.37
N PRO A 31 2.12 -32.84 17.50
CA PRO A 31 1.07 -32.31 18.35
C PRO A 31 -0.29 -32.71 17.75
N SER A 32 -1.06 -33.48 18.52
CA SER A 32 -2.48 -33.73 18.26
C SER A 32 -3.23 -32.41 18.11
N PRO A 33 -4.27 -32.35 17.24
CA PRO A 33 -5.09 -31.16 17.10
C PRO A 33 -5.78 -30.84 18.43
N VAL A 34 -5.65 -29.60 18.90
CA VAL A 34 -6.45 -29.07 20.00
C VAL A 34 -7.91 -29.10 19.55
N ALA A 35 -8.66 -30.06 20.07
CA ALA A 35 -10.10 -30.11 19.96
C ALA A 35 -10.68 -28.85 20.62
N LEU A 36 -11.24 -27.95 19.80
CA LEU A 36 -12.12 -26.89 20.27
C LEU A 36 -13.31 -27.56 20.97
N LYS A 37 -13.30 -27.45 22.29
CA LYS A 37 -14.40 -27.84 23.17
C LYS A 37 -15.55 -26.88 22.90
N ASN A 38 -16.50 -27.28 22.04
CA ASN A 38 -17.77 -26.58 21.87
C ASN A 38 -18.50 -26.54 23.24
N PRO A 39 -18.75 -25.37 23.84
CA PRO A 39 -19.64 -25.30 24.99
C PRO A 39 -21.09 -25.52 24.53
N ALA A 40 -21.82 -26.30 25.33
CA ALA A 40 -23.23 -26.67 25.17
C ALA A 40 -24.17 -25.44 25.07
N PRO A 41 -25.38 -25.60 24.48
CA PRO A 41 -26.30 -24.50 24.26
C PRO A 41 -26.93 -24.06 25.58
N VAL A 42 -26.76 -22.78 25.94
CA VAL A 42 -27.46 -22.18 27.09
C VAL A 42 -28.85 -21.76 26.62
N ALA A 43 -29.86 -22.43 27.18
CA ALA A 43 -31.26 -22.21 26.92
C ALA A 43 -31.75 -20.83 27.42
N LEU A 44 -32.73 -20.30 26.69
CA LEU A 44 -33.42 -19.03 26.86
C LEU A 44 -34.03 -18.85 28.27
N LYS A 45 -33.83 -17.66 28.84
CA LYS A 45 -34.77 -17.06 29.79
C LYS A 45 -34.99 -15.60 29.39
N ASN A 46 -36.20 -15.30 28.95
CA ASN A 46 -36.83 -13.98 28.98
C ASN A 46 -38.18 -14.19 29.73
N PRO A 47 -38.86 -13.19 30.32
CA PRO A 47 -38.62 -11.74 30.27
C PRO A 47 -38.71 -11.05 31.65
N ALA A 48 -37.93 -9.97 31.85
CA ALA A 48 -38.24 -8.96 32.86
C ALA A 48 -38.29 -7.59 32.16
N GLU A 49 -39.45 -6.97 32.30
CA GLU A 49 -39.92 -5.75 31.68
C GLU A 49 -39.04 -4.55 32.04
N ILE A 50 -38.49 -3.87 31.03
CA ILE A 50 -37.73 -2.63 31.21
C ILE A 50 -38.76 -1.49 31.35
N PRO A 51 -38.69 -0.63 32.39
CA PRO A 51 -39.58 0.51 32.52
C PRO A 51 -39.43 1.47 31.32
N PRO A 52 -40.50 2.17 30.89
CA PRO A 52 -40.46 3.02 29.72
C PRO A 52 -39.38 4.11 29.86
N PRO A 53 -38.61 4.40 28.78
CA PRO A 53 -37.65 5.49 28.78
C PRO A 53 -38.38 6.82 28.97
N ALA A 54 -37.81 7.69 29.82
CA ALA A 54 -38.27 9.06 29.99
C ALA A 54 -38.31 9.80 28.63
N PRO A 55 -39.26 10.73 28.42
CA PRO A 55 -39.36 11.47 27.18
C PRO A 55 -38.09 12.30 26.95
N ASN A 56 -37.32 11.91 25.92
CA ASN A 56 -36.21 12.71 25.43
C ASN A 56 -36.75 14.06 24.94
N ILE A 57 -36.44 15.13 25.66
CA ILE A 57 -36.52 16.48 25.15
C ILE A 57 -35.53 16.55 23.99
N ILE A 58 -36.05 16.62 22.76
CA ILE A 58 -35.24 16.79 21.56
C ILE A 58 -34.62 18.19 21.63
N GLU A 59 -33.41 18.29 22.16
CA GLU A 59 -32.57 19.44 21.90
C GLU A 59 -32.24 19.43 20.39
N PRO A 60 -32.49 20.53 19.65
CA PRO A 60 -32.08 20.59 18.25
C PRO A 60 -30.56 20.41 18.19
N PRO A 61 -30.04 19.62 17.23
CA PRO A 61 -28.61 19.40 17.10
C PRO A 61 -27.88 20.75 16.92
N PRO A 62 -26.68 20.92 17.50
CA PRO A 62 -25.91 22.15 17.32
C PRO A 62 -25.74 22.40 15.82
N SER A 63 -26.08 23.62 15.41
CA SER A 63 -26.00 24.11 14.03
C SER A 63 -24.69 23.67 13.39
N ARG A 64 -24.78 22.78 12.40
CA ARG A 64 -23.63 22.35 11.58
C ARG A 64 -22.89 23.60 11.12
N PRO A 65 -21.54 23.64 11.20
CA PRO A 65 -20.79 24.70 10.56
C PRO A 65 -21.22 24.82 9.09
N PRO A 66 -21.24 26.04 8.52
CA PRO A 66 -21.65 26.26 7.14
C PRO A 66 -20.86 25.31 6.24
N VAL A 67 -21.59 24.55 5.42
CA VAL A 67 -21.03 23.71 4.37
C VAL A 67 -20.00 24.57 3.62
N PRO A 68 -18.70 24.21 3.59
CA PRO A 68 -17.72 24.96 2.81
C PRO A 68 -18.24 25.04 1.37
N PRO A 69 -18.10 26.21 0.70
CA PRO A 69 -18.59 26.38 -0.66
C PRO A 69 -18.09 25.21 -1.50
N ALA A 70 -19.02 24.49 -2.12
CA ALA A 70 -18.80 23.26 -2.86
C ALA A 70 -17.55 23.37 -3.74
N SER A 71 -16.43 22.89 -3.24
CA SER A 71 -15.25 22.66 -4.06
C SER A 71 -15.62 21.42 -4.85
N THR A 72 -16.00 21.60 -6.13
CA THR A 72 -16.39 20.46 -6.96
C THR A 72 -15.21 19.47 -7.02
N PRO A 73 -15.42 18.14 -6.91
CA PRO A 73 -14.34 17.15 -6.94
C PRO A 73 -13.36 17.31 -8.12
N GLY A 74 -13.85 17.83 -9.25
CA GLY A 74 -13.02 18.15 -10.43
C GLY A 74 -11.96 19.23 -10.20
N VAL A 75 -12.23 20.24 -9.36
CA VAL A 75 -11.26 21.30 -9.03
C VAL A 75 -10.12 20.73 -8.19
N VAL A 76 -10.44 19.93 -7.18
CA VAL A 76 -9.45 19.26 -6.32
C VAL A 76 -8.61 18.27 -7.12
N LYS A 77 -9.24 17.44 -7.97
CA LYS A 77 -8.52 16.55 -8.91
C LYS A 77 -7.51 17.33 -9.75
N LYS A 78 -7.94 18.43 -10.37
CA LYS A 78 -7.08 19.24 -11.23
C LYS A 78 -5.90 19.82 -10.46
N LYS A 79 -6.13 20.38 -9.26
CA LYS A 79 -5.06 20.91 -8.40
C LYS A 79 -4.02 19.84 -8.05
N ILE A 80 -4.46 18.61 -7.75
CA ILE A 80 -3.55 17.49 -7.46
C ILE A 80 -2.76 17.12 -8.72
N ALA A 81 -3.42 17.00 -9.87
CA ALA A 81 -2.75 16.69 -11.13
C ALA A 81 -1.68 17.75 -11.47
N ASP A 82 -2.03 19.03 -11.41
CA ASP A 82 -1.13 20.15 -11.70
C ASP A 82 0.07 20.17 -10.73
N LEU A 83 -0.15 19.86 -9.45
CA LEU A 83 0.91 19.72 -8.45
C LEU A 83 1.92 18.62 -8.86
N LEU A 84 1.44 17.48 -9.34
CA LEU A 84 2.27 16.30 -9.61
C LEU A 84 3.09 16.40 -10.91
N ILE A 85 2.70 17.25 -11.87
CA ILE A 85 3.46 17.45 -13.13
C ILE A 85 4.92 17.85 -12.86
N GLY A 86 5.14 18.77 -11.90
CA GLY A 86 6.47 19.24 -11.52
C GLY A 86 7.04 18.60 -10.25
N ASN A 87 6.23 17.84 -9.51
CA ASN A 87 6.60 17.33 -8.18
C ASN A 87 6.21 15.84 -8.07
N PRO A 88 6.98 14.92 -8.65
CA PRO A 88 6.67 13.50 -8.60
C PRO A 88 6.75 12.96 -7.16
N ILE A 89 5.90 12.01 -6.83
CA ILE A 89 6.00 11.26 -5.58
C ILE A 89 7.11 10.23 -5.74
N THR A 90 8.22 10.41 -5.02
CA THR A 90 9.44 9.61 -5.21
C THR A 90 9.55 8.44 -4.24
N PHE A 91 10.03 7.31 -4.75
CA PHE A 91 10.30 6.08 -4.00
C PHE A 91 11.76 5.68 -4.19
N ARG A 92 12.29 4.89 -3.26
CA ARG A 92 13.56 4.20 -3.48
C ARG A 92 13.42 3.25 -4.66
N ILE A 93 14.48 3.18 -5.49
CA ILE A 93 14.55 2.38 -6.72
C ILE A 93 14.05 0.96 -6.47
N ASN A 94 13.18 0.48 -7.37
CA ASN A 94 12.58 -0.87 -7.34
C ASN A 94 11.92 -1.24 -6.00
N SER A 95 11.36 -0.25 -5.30
CA SER A 95 10.68 -0.49 -4.03
C SER A 95 9.46 0.42 -3.85
N ALA A 96 8.65 0.08 -2.85
CA ALA A 96 7.55 0.91 -2.36
C ALA A 96 7.97 1.81 -1.18
N ILE A 97 9.27 2.00 -0.93
CA ILE A 97 9.73 2.82 0.19
C ILE A 97 9.72 4.29 -0.21
N LEU A 98 8.78 5.03 0.37
CA LEU A 98 8.54 6.44 0.12
C LEU A 98 9.69 7.30 0.68
N LEU A 99 10.28 8.13 -0.18
CA LEU A 99 11.38 9.02 0.19
C LEU A 99 10.88 10.31 0.87
N PRO A 100 11.74 11.03 1.62
CA PRO A 100 11.37 12.30 2.27
C PRO A 100 10.80 13.35 1.30
N GLU A 101 11.31 13.41 0.07
CA GLU A 101 10.83 14.34 -0.96
C GLU A 101 9.39 13.98 -1.36
N GLY A 102 9.10 12.69 -1.57
CA GLY A 102 7.75 12.20 -1.84
C GLY A 102 6.77 12.50 -0.70
N LYS A 103 7.20 12.37 0.56
CA LYS A 103 6.41 12.76 1.74
C LYS A 103 6.04 14.25 1.73
N THR A 104 6.98 15.10 1.34
CA THR A 104 6.75 16.55 1.22
C THR A 104 5.67 16.86 0.19
N VAL A 105 5.70 16.18 -0.96
CA VAL A 105 4.64 16.29 -1.98
C VAL A 105 3.30 15.80 -1.43
N LEU A 106 3.28 14.64 -0.77
CA LEU A 106 2.05 14.08 -0.21
C LEU A 106 1.43 14.95 0.90
N ASN A 107 2.23 15.70 1.66
CA ASN A 107 1.69 16.68 2.60
C ASN A 107 0.90 17.77 1.88
N ARG A 108 1.38 18.23 0.72
CA ARG A 108 0.66 19.22 -0.12
C ARG A 108 -0.61 18.61 -0.72
N VAL A 109 -0.55 17.34 -1.17
CA VAL A 109 -1.73 16.59 -1.62
C VAL A 109 -2.77 16.49 -0.51
N ALA A 110 -2.37 16.14 0.72
CA ALA A 110 -3.26 16.07 1.87
C ALA A 110 -3.92 17.43 2.16
N THR A 111 -3.19 18.54 2.04
CA THR A 111 -3.77 19.89 2.15
C THR A 111 -4.86 20.13 1.11
N ILE A 112 -4.61 19.76 -0.15
CA ILE A 112 -5.60 19.90 -1.23
C ILE A 112 -6.82 19.00 -0.99
N LEU A 113 -6.63 17.76 -0.54
CA LEU A 113 -7.72 16.81 -0.23
C LEU A 113 -8.61 17.25 0.95
N ARG A 114 -8.12 18.15 1.82
CA ARG A 114 -8.93 18.74 2.89
C ARG A 114 -9.82 19.89 2.41
N GLU A 115 -9.53 20.48 1.25
CA GLU A 115 -10.37 21.54 0.65
C GLU A 115 -11.74 21.01 0.23
N ASP A 116 -11.82 19.73 -0.17
CA ASP A 116 -13.08 19.02 -0.43
C ASP A 116 -13.10 17.72 0.37
N PRO A 117 -13.73 17.70 1.56
CA PRO A 117 -13.83 16.49 2.38
C PRO A 117 -14.79 15.43 1.81
N THR A 118 -15.59 15.76 0.78
CA THR A 118 -16.62 14.88 0.22
C THR A 118 -16.14 14.05 -0.97
N ALA A 119 -15.08 14.50 -1.65
CA ALA A 119 -14.51 13.76 -2.77
C ALA A 119 -13.78 12.48 -2.33
N ALA A 120 -14.08 11.38 -3.02
CA ALA A 120 -13.37 10.12 -2.96
C ALA A 120 -12.46 9.96 -4.18
N PHE A 121 -11.28 9.38 -3.96
CA PHE A 121 -10.25 9.22 -4.96
C PHE A 121 -9.72 7.78 -5.02
N GLU A 122 -9.51 7.31 -6.24
CA GLU A 122 -8.62 6.20 -6.54
C GLU A 122 -7.19 6.74 -6.65
N VAL A 123 -6.24 6.06 -6.03
CA VAL A 123 -4.80 6.32 -6.11
C VAL A 123 -4.18 5.24 -6.98
N GLY A 124 -3.88 5.57 -8.23
CA GLY A 124 -3.33 4.65 -9.22
C GLY A 124 -1.80 4.67 -9.22
N GLY A 125 -1.17 3.51 -9.05
CA GLY A 125 0.28 3.34 -9.20
C GLY A 125 0.65 2.80 -10.57
N HIS A 126 1.72 3.34 -11.16
CA HIS A 126 2.29 2.91 -12.44
C HIS A 126 3.79 2.62 -12.28
N THR A 127 4.30 1.68 -13.06
CA THR A 127 5.72 1.30 -13.10
C THR A 127 6.19 1.23 -14.54
N ASP A 128 7.50 1.32 -14.74
CA ASP A 128 8.10 1.11 -16.06
C ASP A 128 7.89 -0.33 -16.53
N ASN A 129 7.96 -0.50 -17.85
CA ASN A 129 7.82 -1.81 -18.49
C ASN A 129 9.11 -2.65 -18.44
N ASP A 130 10.12 -2.23 -17.67
CA ASP A 130 11.39 -2.93 -17.51
C ASP A 130 11.28 -3.99 -16.41
N GLY A 131 11.19 -5.26 -16.81
CA GLY A 131 11.09 -6.40 -15.90
C GLY A 131 9.83 -7.24 -16.12
N PRO A 132 9.67 -8.35 -15.38
CA PRO A 132 8.52 -9.22 -15.53
C PRO A 132 7.23 -8.51 -15.09
N GLU A 133 6.20 -8.58 -15.94
CA GLU A 133 4.90 -7.89 -15.79
C GLU A 133 4.27 -8.09 -14.39
N HIS A 134 4.31 -9.32 -13.86
CA HIS A 134 3.78 -9.64 -12.54
C HIS A 134 4.50 -8.88 -11.40
N ALA A 135 5.81 -8.67 -11.51
CA ALA A 135 6.57 -7.90 -10.52
C ALA A 135 6.21 -6.41 -10.57
N ASN A 136 5.96 -5.90 -11.78
CA ASN A 136 5.55 -4.51 -12.01
C ASN A 136 4.13 -4.24 -11.48
N GLY A 137 3.19 -5.16 -11.69
CA GLY A 137 1.85 -5.10 -11.11
C GLY A 137 1.90 -5.00 -9.59
N ALA A 138 2.57 -5.96 -8.93
CA ALA A 138 2.68 -5.98 -7.48
C ALA A 138 3.36 -4.73 -6.91
N LEU A 139 4.45 -4.26 -7.53
CA LEU A 139 5.16 -3.06 -7.09
C LEU A 139 4.30 -1.80 -7.22
N SER A 140 3.55 -1.67 -8.32
CA SER A 140 2.66 -0.54 -8.56
C SER A 140 1.54 -0.47 -7.51
N GLU A 141 0.94 -1.61 -7.16
CA GLU A 141 -0.09 -1.71 -6.14
C GLU A 141 0.47 -1.41 -4.74
N GLN A 142 1.66 -1.93 -4.42
CA GLN A 142 2.34 -1.62 -3.15
C GLN A 142 2.62 -0.12 -3.02
N ARG A 143 3.09 0.54 -4.08
CA ARG A 143 3.32 2.00 -4.09
C ARG A 143 2.02 2.77 -3.86
N ALA A 144 0.93 2.38 -4.52
CA ALA A 144 -0.39 2.99 -4.31
C ALA A 144 -0.86 2.84 -2.85
N LYS A 145 -0.71 1.63 -2.27
CA LYS A 145 -1.03 1.38 -0.85
C LYS A 145 -0.22 2.26 0.09
N VAL A 146 1.10 2.38 -0.11
CA VAL A 146 1.96 3.25 0.72
C VAL A 146 1.54 4.71 0.65
N VAL A 147 1.12 5.20 -0.53
CA VAL A 147 0.59 6.56 -0.66
C VAL A 147 -0.71 6.72 0.13
N VAL A 148 -1.64 5.78 0.01
CA VAL A 148 -2.91 5.80 0.74
C VAL A 148 -2.67 5.78 2.25
N GLU A 149 -1.84 4.85 2.74
CA GLU A 149 -1.46 4.75 4.15
C GLU A 149 -0.84 6.05 4.68
N TYR A 150 0.04 6.68 3.89
CA TYR A 150 0.63 7.96 4.25
C TYR A 150 -0.44 9.06 4.35
N LEU A 151 -1.35 9.17 3.38
CA LEU A 151 -2.42 10.17 3.40
C LEU A 151 -3.39 9.94 4.57
N ILE A 152 -3.68 8.69 4.92
CA ILE A 152 -4.44 8.34 6.12
C ILE A 152 -3.70 8.81 7.38
N SER A 153 -2.38 8.61 7.44
CA SER A 153 -1.56 9.12 8.55
C SER A 153 -1.55 10.65 8.64
N GLN A 154 -1.87 11.36 7.55
CA GLN A 154 -2.08 12.81 7.53
C GLN A 154 -3.52 13.22 7.89
N GLY A 155 -4.40 12.27 8.24
CA GLY A 155 -5.77 12.52 8.66
C GLY A 155 -6.81 12.55 7.54
N ILE A 156 -6.50 12.01 6.35
CA ILE A 156 -7.50 11.79 5.30
C ILE A 156 -8.28 10.50 5.63
N ALA A 157 -9.61 10.53 5.58
CA ALA A 157 -10.42 9.36 5.90
C ALA A 157 -10.16 8.21 4.91
N ALA A 158 -9.95 7.01 5.42
CA ALA A 158 -9.59 5.83 4.62
C ALA A 158 -10.66 5.47 3.57
N GLU A 159 -11.94 5.63 3.91
CA GLU A 159 -13.08 5.40 3.00
C GLU A 159 -13.08 6.29 1.74
N ARG A 160 -12.29 7.38 1.75
CA ARG A 160 -12.15 8.29 0.61
C ARG A 160 -11.03 7.88 -0.34
N LEU A 161 -10.24 6.86 -0.03
CA LEU A 161 -9.02 6.52 -0.74
C LEU A 161 -9.00 5.05 -1.11
N THR A 162 -8.92 4.75 -2.41
CA THR A 162 -8.80 3.38 -2.92
C THR A 162 -7.46 3.21 -3.65
N PRO A 163 -6.53 2.37 -3.17
CA PRO A 163 -5.30 2.08 -3.91
C PRO A 163 -5.58 1.14 -5.08
N ASN A 164 -4.99 1.42 -6.25
CA ASN A 164 -5.03 0.53 -7.41
C ASN A 164 -3.64 0.48 -8.10
N GLY A 165 -3.24 -0.70 -8.56
CA GLY A 165 -1.95 -0.92 -9.23
C GLY A 165 -2.16 -1.26 -10.70
N TYR A 166 -1.68 -0.40 -11.59
CA TYR A 166 -1.82 -0.58 -13.04
C TYR A 166 -0.60 -1.22 -13.70
N GLY A 167 0.49 -1.44 -12.97
CA GLY A 167 1.75 -1.91 -13.54
C GLY A 167 2.21 -1.01 -14.70
N ALA A 168 2.55 -1.62 -15.82
CA ALA A 168 2.93 -0.91 -17.04
C ALA A 168 1.77 -0.77 -18.06
N SER A 169 0.54 -1.14 -17.69
CA SER A 169 -0.59 -1.31 -18.61
C SER A 169 -1.18 -0.01 -19.18
N ARG A 170 -0.77 1.16 -18.66
CA ARG A 170 -1.31 2.48 -19.05
C ARG A 170 -0.19 3.51 -19.34
N PRO A 171 0.57 3.36 -20.44
CA PRO A 171 1.54 4.36 -20.86
C PRO A 171 0.81 5.63 -21.34
N ILE A 172 1.18 6.79 -20.80
CA ILE A 172 0.59 8.09 -21.15
C ILE A 172 1.46 8.93 -22.11
N ALA A 173 2.65 8.44 -22.44
CA ALA A 173 3.60 9.10 -23.33
C ALA A 173 4.48 8.07 -24.04
N GLU A 174 5.00 8.45 -25.21
CA GLU A 174 5.98 7.66 -25.95
C GLU A 174 7.29 7.57 -25.15
N ARG A 175 7.83 6.34 -24.98
CA ARG A 175 8.97 6.03 -24.11
C ARG A 175 10.29 6.72 -24.50
N ALA A 176 10.37 7.31 -25.70
CA ALA A 176 11.62 7.73 -26.33
C ALA A 176 12.20 9.04 -25.80
N THR A 177 11.51 9.77 -24.92
CA THR A 177 12.01 11.02 -24.32
C THR A 177 12.26 10.88 -22.82
N ASP A 178 13.25 11.60 -22.29
CA ASP A 178 13.52 11.64 -20.84
C ASP A 178 12.30 12.14 -20.04
N GLU A 179 11.46 13.01 -20.64
CA GLU A 179 10.16 13.36 -20.09
C GLU A 179 9.18 12.18 -20.12
N GLY A 180 9.10 11.44 -21.22
CA GLY A 180 8.29 10.23 -21.41
C GLY A 180 8.58 9.13 -20.39
N LEU A 181 9.85 8.94 -20.01
CA LEU A 181 10.26 7.97 -18.98
C LEU A 181 9.74 8.35 -17.58
N ARG A 182 9.80 9.64 -17.22
CA ARG A 182 9.26 10.13 -15.93
C ARG A 182 7.74 9.94 -15.82
N HIS A 183 7.04 9.86 -16.95
CA HIS A 183 5.60 9.64 -17.00
C HIS A 183 5.17 8.18 -16.76
N HIS A 184 6.10 7.21 -16.78
CA HIS A 184 5.79 5.79 -16.66
C HIS A 184 5.85 5.27 -15.20
N GLN A 185 6.64 5.89 -14.32
CA GLN A 185 6.64 5.62 -12.87
C GLN A 185 5.85 6.64 -12.05
N ARG A 186 4.53 6.74 -12.28
CA ARG A 186 3.72 7.80 -11.66
C ARG A 186 2.70 7.28 -10.64
N ILE A 187 2.31 8.18 -9.75
CA ILE A 187 1.10 8.06 -8.95
C ILE A 187 0.07 9.03 -9.54
N GLU A 188 -1.16 8.57 -9.75
CA GLU A 188 -2.27 9.38 -10.23
C GLU A 188 -3.46 9.36 -9.28
N PHE A 189 -4.29 10.40 -9.34
CA PHE A 189 -5.50 10.54 -8.54
C PHE A 189 -6.71 10.69 -9.45
N SER A 190 -7.67 9.78 -9.34
CA SER A 190 -8.92 9.78 -10.12
C SER A 190 -10.12 9.87 -9.18
N VAL A 191 -11.12 10.68 -9.53
CA VAL A 191 -12.34 10.79 -8.71
C VAL A 191 -13.15 9.50 -8.86
N VAL A 192 -13.59 8.93 -7.74
CA VAL A 192 -14.52 7.80 -7.74
C VAL A 192 -15.94 8.37 -7.76
N THR A 193 -16.50 8.55 -8.96
CA THR A 193 -17.93 8.84 -9.11
C THR A 193 -18.70 7.54 -8.95
N GLN A 194 -19.60 7.47 -7.96
CA GLN A 194 -20.55 6.37 -7.77
C GLN A 194 -21.41 6.25 -9.03
N GLY A 195 -21.03 5.36 -9.96
CA GLY A 195 -21.71 5.19 -11.26
C GLY A 195 -20.80 4.86 -12.44
N GLU A 196 -19.49 5.11 -12.35
CA GLU A 196 -18.53 4.77 -13.39
C GLU A 196 -17.46 3.83 -12.79
N GLN A 197 -17.67 2.51 -12.92
CA GLN A 197 -16.57 1.55 -12.81
C GLN A 197 -15.75 1.60 -14.11
N PRO A 198 -14.41 1.57 -14.04
CA PRO A 198 -13.55 1.56 -15.23
C PRO A 198 -13.73 0.31 -16.09
#